data_AF-A0A7K0MSC9-F1
#
_entry.id   AF-A0A7K0MSC9-F1
#
_cell.length_a   1.000
_cell.length_b   1.000
_cell.length_c   1.000
_cell.angle_alpha   90.00
_cell.angle_beta   90.00
_cell.angle_gamma   90.00
#
_symmetry.space_group_name_H-M   'P 1'
#
loop_
_entity.id
_entity.type
_entity.pdbx_description
1 polymer ?
#
loop_
_entity_poly.entity_id
_entity_poly.type
_entity_poly.pdbx_seq_one_letter_code
_entity_poly.pdbx_strand_id
1 'polypeptide(L)'
;EAIRNRILSLPRDIMQLKTQVREMREKMRSALASTELNKFDLKQSKGGIADIEFIVQFGVLAKAAKNEALTTYTDNVRLLEALQQDGFMTKTQAETLKVAYCTYRDYGHKLVLQEEKAIINEAEVAELSKQVEQIWHDLME
;
A
#
# COMPACT_ATOMS: atom_id res chain seq x y z
N GLU A 1 -18.38 -11.87 6.39
CA GLU A 1 -18.53 -10.49 6.90
C GLU A 1 -18.43 -10.29 8.41
N ALA A 2 -19.34 -10.79 9.26
CA ALA A 2 -19.34 -10.44 10.70
C ALA A 2 -18.02 -10.70 11.45
N ILE A 3 -17.34 -11.83 11.17
CA ILE A 3 -16.04 -12.15 11.77
C ILE A 3 -14.97 -11.15 11.32
N ARG A 4 -14.92 -10.81 10.02
CA ARG A 4 -13.93 -9.88 9.47
C ARG A 4 -14.06 -8.51 10.10
N ASN A 5 -15.28 -7.95 10.14
CA ASN A 5 -15.52 -6.66 10.80
C ASN A 5 -15.05 -6.71 12.26
N ARG A 6 -15.48 -7.72 13.02
CA ARG A 6 -15.06 -7.88 14.42
C ARG A 6 -13.53 -7.89 14.59
N ILE A 7 -12.79 -8.60 13.75
CA ILE A 7 -11.33 -8.69 13.85
C ILE A 7 -10.66 -7.37 13.45
N LEU A 8 -11.11 -6.74 12.37
CA LEU A 8 -10.55 -5.45 11.93
C LEU A 8 -10.81 -4.33 12.95
N SER A 9 -11.96 -4.37 13.62
CA SER A 9 -12.39 -3.36 14.60
C SER A 9 -11.88 -3.61 16.03
N LEU A 10 -10.99 -4.60 16.25
CA LEU A 10 -10.35 -4.79 17.55
C LEU A 10 -9.52 -3.54 17.93
N PRO A 11 -9.60 -3.06 19.19
CA PRO A 11 -8.74 -1.98 19.67
C PRO A 11 -7.25 -2.35 19.56
N ARG A 12 -6.43 -1.40 19.12
CA ARG A 12 -4.97 -1.58 18.98
C ARG A 12 -4.23 -0.37 19.52
N ASP A 13 -3.05 -0.62 20.08
CA ASP A 13 -2.05 0.43 20.27
C ASP A 13 -1.50 0.82 18.89
N ILE A 14 -1.74 2.06 18.48
CA ILE A 14 -1.41 2.55 17.14
C ILE A 14 0.10 2.63 16.94
N MET A 15 0.87 2.96 17.97
CA MET A 15 2.32 3.06 17.89
C MET A 15 2.94 1.67 17.75
N GLN A 16 2.47 0.71 18.55
CA GLN A 16 2.91 -0.67 18.44
C GLN A 16 2.54 -1.27 17.08
N LEU A 17 1.31 -1.05 16.62
CA LEU A 17 0.83 -1.51 15.32
C LEU A 17 1.68 -0.96 14.17
N LYS A 18 1.95 0.36 14.17
CA LYS A 18 2.77 1.01 13.13
C LYS A 18 4.15 0.35 13.04
N THR A 19 4.81 0.14 14.19
CA THR A 19 6.11 -0.54 14.26
C THR A 19 6.04 -1.96 13.68
N GLN A 20 5.07 -2.75 14.10
CA GLN A 20 4.91 -4.14 13.62
C GLN A 20 4.68 -4.22 12.11
N VAL A 21 3.83 -3.34 11.56
CA VAL A 21 3.56 -3.28 10.12
C VAL A 21 4.82 -2.89 9.34
N ARG A 22 5.56 -1.88 9.81
CA ARG A 22 6.82 -1.45 9.18
C ARG A 22 7.87 -2.56 9.20
N GLU A 23 8.10 -3.19 10.34
CA GLU A 23 9.08 -4.29 10.48
C GLU A 23 8.72 -5.48 9.59
N MET A 24 7.44 -5.84 9.53
CA MET A 24 6.97 -6.89 8.63
C MET A 24 7.23 -6.53 7.16
N ARG A 25 6.96 -5.27 6.78
CA ARG A 25 7.17 -4.81 5.40
C ARG A 25 8.63 -4.85 5.00
N GLU A 26 9.53 -4.37 5.86
CA GLU A 26 10.97 -4.40 5.60
C GLU A 26 11.49 -5.83 5.46
N LYS A 27 11.04 -6.75 6.32
CA LYS A 27 11.38 -8.17 6.22
C LYS A 27 10.90 -8.80 4.91
N MET A 28 9.70 -8.46 4.45
CA MET A 28 9.20 -8.94 3.15
C MET A 28 10.00 -8.33 1.99
N ARG A 29 10.38 -7.06 2.09
CA ARG A 29 11.17 -6.37 1.06
C ARG A 29 12.52 -7.04 0.88
N SER A 30 13.24 -7.27 1.97
CA SER A 30 14.57 -7.89 1.93
C SER A 30 14.56 -9.32 1.39
N ALA A 31 13.45 -10.05 1.55
CA ALA A 31 13.31 -11.41 1.08
C ALA A 31 12.81 -11.54 -0.37
N LEU A 32 12.05 -10.57 -0.88
CA LEU A 32 11.29 -10.71 -2.13
C LEU A 32 11.68 -9.71 -3.23
N ALA A 33 12.24 -8.54 -2.88
CA ALA A 33 12.53 -7.51 -3.88
C ALA A 33 13.70 -7.91 -4.77
N SER A 34 13.60 -7.56 -6.06
CA SER A 34 14.72 -7.69 -7.00
C SER A 34 15.90 -6.83 -6.54
N THR A 35 17.11 -7.38 -6.67
CA THR A 35 18.38 -6.68 -6.40
C THR A 35 19.05 -6.15 -7.66
N GLU A 36 18.39 -6.28 -8.81
CA GLU A 36 18.89 -5.80 -10.10
C GLU A 36 18.92 -4.26 -10.16
N LEU A 37 20.03 -3.71 -10.64
CA LEU A 37 20.21 -2.25 -10.78
C LEU A 37 19.29 -1.69 -11.88
N ASN A 38 18.74 -0.50 -11.64
CA ASN A 38 17.83 0.22 -12.55
C ASN A 38 16.54 -0.55 -12.89
N LYS A 39 16.18 -1.53 -12.07
CA LYS A 39 14.96 -2.33 -12.22
C LYS A 39 14.01 -2.06 -11.07
N PHE A 40 12.74 -2.03 -11.40
CA PHE A 40 11.67 -1.82 -10.45
C PHE A 40 10.71 -3.01 -10.48
N ASP A 41 10.67 -3.76 -9.37
CA ASP A 41 9.64 -4.75 -9.15
C ASP A 41 8.35 -4.02 -8.75
N LEU A 42 7.36 -4.04 -9.64
CA LEU A 42 6.09 -3.32 -9.48
C LEU A 42 5.39 -3.62 -8.15
N LYS A 43 5.64 -4.80 -7.57
CA LYS A 43 5.06 -5.21 -6.30
C LYS A 43 5.99 -4.95 -5.12
N GLN A 44 7.23 -5.40 -5.21
CA GLN A 44 8.10 -5.55 -4.05
C GLN A 44 9.06 -4.39 -3.81
N SER A 45 9.37 -3.60 -4.85
CA SER A 45 10.25 -2.43 -4.71
C SER A 45 9.69 -1.40 -3.73
N LYS A 46 10.58 -0.54 -3.20
CA LYS A 46 10.16 0.66 -2.46
C LYS A 46 9.29 1.52 -3.35
N GLY A 47 8.21 2.06 -2.80
CA GLY A 47 7.21 2.79 -3.57
C GLY A 47 6.33 1.92 -4.47
N GLY A 48 6.45 0.58 -4.40
CA GLY A 48 5.65 -0.37 -5.18
C GLY A 48 4.29 -0.70 -4.56
N ILE A 49 3.55 -1.63 -5.20
CA ILE A 49 2.19 -2.01 -4.76
C ILE A 49 2.14 -2.46 -3.30
N ALA A 50 3.15 -3.22 -2.83
CA ALA A 50 3.15 -3.71 -1.46
C ALA A 50 3.24 -2.58 -0.43
N ASP A 51 3.95 -1.47 -0.71
CA ASP A 51 3.98 -0.32 0.20
C ASP A 51 2.59 0.32 0.32
N ILE A 52 1.88 0.46 -0.81
CA ILE A 52 0.51 0.98 -0.85
C ILE A 52 -0.45 0.07 -0.07
N GLU A 53 -0.37 -1.25 -0.29
CA GLU A 53 -1.17 -2.25 0.43
C GLU A 53 -0.95 -2.19 1.93
N PHE A 54 0.30 -2.03 2.38
CA PHE A 54 0.63 -1.95 3.79
C PHE A 54 0.16 -0.64 4.43
N ILE A 55 0.23 0.51 3.72
CA ILE A 55 -0.36 1.77 4.18
C ILE A 55 -1.87 1.62 4.40
N VAL A 56 -2.58 1.05 3.42
CA VAL A 56 -4.03 0.83 3.50
C VAL A 56 -4.38 -0.10 4.65
N GLN A 57 -3.68 -1.23 4.77
CA GLN A 57 -3.91 -2.20 5.84
C GLN A 57 -3.65 -1.59 7.23
N PHE A 58 -2.57 -0.82 7.39
CA PHE A 58 -2.30 -0.08 8.62
C PHE A 58 -3.44 0.90 8.94
N GLY A 59 -3.84 1.72 7.98
CA GLY A 59 -4.91 2.70 8.16
C GLY A 59 -6.22 2.05 8.59
N VAL A 60 -6.61 0.94 7.94
CA VAL A 60 -7.82 0.17 8.31
C VAL A 60 -7.68 -0.36 9.74
N LEU A 61 -6.58 -1.03 10.09
CA LEU A 61 -6.39 -1.60 11.43
C LEU A 61 -6.32 -0.53 12.53
N ALA A 62 -5.85 0.68 12.20
CA ALA A 62 -5.74 1.81 13.11
C ALA A 62 -7.06 2.53 13.37
N LYS A 63 -7.99 2.50 12.40
CA LYS A 63 -9.20 3.34 12.40
C LYS A 63 -10.52 2.57 12.44
N ALA A 64 -10.55 1.30 12.01
CA ALA A 64 -11.77 0.51 11.89
C ALA A 64 -12.58 0.40 13.19
N ALA A 65 -11.93 0.41 14.37
CA ALA A 65 -12.62 0.40 15.66
C ALA A 65 -13.56 1.61 15.88
N LYS A 66 -13.36 2.71 15.15
CA LYS A 66 -14.17 3.94 15.24
C LYS A 66 -14.93 4.25 13.94
N ASN A 67 -14.69 3.51 12.87
CA ASN A 67 -15.28 3.75 11.56
C ASN A 67 -15.54 2.43 10.82
N GLU A 68 -16.79 1.96 10.88
CA GLU A 68 -17.21 0.71 10.26
C GLU A 68 -17.11 0.72 8.72
N ALA A 69 -17.13 1.90 8.09
CA ALA A 69 -17.02 2.02 6.63
C ALA A 69 -15.69 1.43 6.10
N LEU A 70 -14.62 1.49 6.90
CA LEU A 70 -13.32 0.89 6.59
C LEU A 70 -13.32 -0.64 6.57
N THR A 71 -14.39 -1.25 7.07
CA THR A 71 -14.60 -2.71 7.01
C THR A 71 -15.60 -3.12 5.94
N THR A 72 -16.17 -2.19 5.17
CA THR A 72 -17.19 -2.51 4.16
C THR A 72 -16.59 -3.13 2.91
N TYR A 73 -15.47 -2.58 2.43
CA TYR A 73 -14.79 -3.02 1.22
C TYR A 73 -13.47 -3.70 1.54
N THR A 74 -12.94 -4.43 0.55
CA THR A 74 -11.65 -5.13 0.64
C THR A 74 -10.64 -4.63 -0.39
N ASP A 75 -11.06 -3.87 -1.39
CA ASP A 75 -10.18 -3.36 -2.44
C ASP A 75 -9.49 -2.04 -2.04
N ASN A 76 -8.22 -1.89 -2.42
CA ASN A 76 -7.40 -0.75 -2.02
C ASN A 76 -7.96 0.59 -2.50
N VAL A 77 -8.58 0.63 -3.68
CA VAL A 77 -9.06 1.88 -4.28
C VAL A 77 -10.17 2.50 -3.42
N ARG A 78 -11.19 1.71 -3.05
CA ARG A 78 -12.25 2.18 -2.16
C ARG A 78 -11.77 2.41 -0.74
N LEU A 79 -10.82 1.62 -0.26
CA LEU A 79 -10.25 1.82 1.08
C LEU A 79 -9.41 3.10 1.17
N LEU A 80 -8.69 3.49 0.12
CA LEU A 80 -7.99 4.78 0.06
C LEU A 80 -8.98 5.96 0.15
N GLU A 81 -10.10 5.88 -0.56
CA GLU A 81 -11.17 6.88 -0.49
C GLU A 81 -11.79 6.95 0.91
N ALA A 82 -12.07 5.80 1.53
CA ALA A 82 -12.62 5.74 2.87
C ALA A 82 -11.64 6.26 3.95
N LEU A 83 -10.34 5.95 3.82
CA LEU A 83 -9.30 6.46 4.72
C LEU A 83 -9.10 7.96 4.57
N GLN A 84 -9.23 8.50 3.37
CA GLN A 84 -9.23 9.94 3.12
C GLN A 84 -10.42 10.61 3.81
N GLN A 85 -11.63 10.04 3.69
CA GLN A 85 -12.84 10.57 4.31
C GLN A 85 -12.80 10.52 5.85
N ASP A 86 -12.14 9.50 6.42
CA ASP A 86 -11.86 9.40 7.86
C ASP A 86 -10.82 10.43 8.36
N GLY A 87 -10.09 11.08 7.44
CA GLY A 87 -9.00 12.01 7.77
C GLY A 87 -7.70 11.31 8.16
N PHE A 88 -7.52 10.03 7.81
CA PHE A 88 -6.26 9.31 8.04
C PHE A 88 -5.14 9.79 7.12
N MET A 89 -5.47 10.20 5.89
CA MET A 89 -4.54 10.76 4.91
C MET A 89 -5.18 11.93 4.16
N THR A 90 -4.35 12.79 3.58
CA THR A 90 -4.84 13.92 2.78
C THR A 90 -5.43 13.44 1.45
N LYS A 91 -6.25 14.31 0.83
CA LYS A 91 -6.80 14.04 -0.51
C LYS A 91 -5.70 13.78 -1.55
N THR A 92 -4.66 14.62 -1.55
CA THR A 92 -3.51 14.47 -2.45
C THR A 92 -2.82 13.12 -2.25
N GLN A 93 -2.56 12.72 -1.01
CA GLN A 93 -1.95 11.41 -0.72
C GLN A 93 -2.82 10.26 -1.25
N ALA A 94 -4.12 10.27 -1.00
CA ALA A 94 -5.04 9.23 -1.47
C ALA A 94 -5.10 9.15 -3.01
N GLU A 95 -5.16 10.29 -3.69
CA GLU A 95 -5.16 10.36 -5.16
C GLU A 95 -3.85 9.84 -5.75
N THR A 96 -2.70 10.26 -5.21
CA THR A 96 -1.39 9.77 -5.63
C THR A 96 -1.26 8.25 -5.46
N LEU A 97 -1.63 7.71 -4.29
CA LEU A 97 -1.59 6.26 -4.03
C LEU A 97 -2.52 5.50 -4.97
N LYS A 98 -3.72 6.03 -5.27
CA LYS A 98 -4.66 5.42 -6.21
C LYS A 98 -4.10 5.38 -7.63
N VAL A 99 -3.54 6.49 -8.11
CA VAL A 99 -2.93 6.57 -9.44
C VAL A 99 -1.76 5.59 -9.54
N ALA A 100 -0.86 5.56 -8.56
CA ALA A 100 0.26 4.63 -8.51
C ALA A 100 -0.22 3.17 -8.54
N TYR A 101 -1.17 2.80 -7.67
CA TYR A 101 -1.70 1.44 -7.60
C TYR A 101 -2.31 0.97 -8.93
N CYS A 102 -3.16 1.80 -9.56
CA CYS A 102 -3.77 1.47 -10.85
C CYS A 102 -2.70 1.34 -11.94
N THR A 103 -1.75 2.28 -12.00
CA THR A 103 -0.66 2.29 -12.99
C THR A 103 0.19 1.03 -12.89
N TYR A 104 0.62 0.66 -11.69
CA TYR A 104 1.45 -0.53 -11.49
C TYR A 104 0.70 -1.83 -11.77
N ARG A 105 -0.60 -1.88 -11.45
CA ARG A 105 -1.44 -3.03 -11.80
C ARG A 105 -1.63 -3.16 -13.30
N ASP A 106 -1.80 -2.05 -14.02
CA ASP A 106 -1.95 -2.07 -15.47
C ASP A 106 -0.66 -2.52 -16.15
N TYR A 107 0.52 -2.07 -15.69
CA TYR A 107 1.80 -2.61 -16.15
C TYR A 107 1.93 -4.10 -15.85
N GLY A 108 1.61 -4.51 -14.61
CA GLY A 108 1.66 -5.91 -14.21
C GLY A 108 0.77 -6.81 -15.06
N HIS A 109 -0.48 -6.39 -15.34
CA HIS A 109 -1.39 -7.14 -16.20
C HIS A 109 -0.84 -7.29 -17.62
N LYS A 110 -0.22 -6.24 -18.20
CA LYS A 110 0.40 -6.30 -19.53
C LYS A 110 1.55 -7.31 -19.59
N LEU A 111 2.43 -7.31 -18.58
CA LEU A 111 3.58 -8.21 -18.52
C LEU A 111 3.15 -9.67 -18.33
N VAL A 112 2.10 -9.91 -17.53
CA VAL A 112 1.52 -11.26 -17.38
C VAL A 112 1.02 -11.81 -18.72
N LEU A 113 0.39 -10.98 -19.56
CA LEU A 113 -0.04 -11.40 -20.91
C LEU A 113 1.13 -11.72 -21.85
N GLN A 114 2.33 -11.23 -21.53
CA GLN A 114 3.57 -11.49 -22.26
C GLN A 114 4.40 -12.62 -21.64
N GLU A 115 3.88 -13.27 -20.57
CA GLU A 115 4.60 -14.28 -19.77
C GLU A 115 5.90 -13.74 -19.13
N GLU A 116 5.97 -12.42 -18.93
CA GLU A 116 7.12 -11.74 -18.32
C GLU A 116 6.93 -11.52 -16.82
N LYS A 117 8.05 -11.35 -16.11
CA LYS A 117 8.03 -10.92 -14.70
C LYS A 117 7.55 -9.48 -14.62
N ALA A 118 6.86 -9.13 -13.54
CA ALA A 118 6.38 -7.76 -13.26
C ALA A 118 7.51 -6.80 -12.83
N ILE A 119 8.61 -6.79 -13.58
CA ILE A 119 9.82 -5.99 -13.33
C ILE A 119 10.06 -5.12 -14.55
N ILE A 120 10.05 -3.81 -14.35
CA ILE A 120 10.24 -2.80 -15.41
C ILE A 120 11.53 -2.00 -15.21
N ASN A 121 11.85 -1.10 -16.14
CA ASN A 121 12.89 -0.11 -15.89
C ASN A 121 12.40 0.89 -14.84
N GLU A 122 13.22 1.15 -13.82
CA GLU A 122 12.88 2.09 -12.74
C GLU A 122 12.56 3.50 -13.25
N ALA A 123 13.20 3.94 -14.33
CA ALA A 123 12.96 5.23 -14.94
C ALA A 123 11.51 5.43 -15.44
N GLU A 124 10.77 4.35 -15.72
CA GLU A 124 9.38 4.43 -16.19
C GLU A 124 8.42 4.91 -15.10
N VAL A 125 8.77 4.72 -13.82
CA VAL A 125 7.90 5.02 -12.68
C VAL A 125 8.59 5.86 -11.59
N ALA A 126 9.80 6.35 -11.84
CA ALA A 126 10.65 7.02 -10.85
C ALA A 126 9.97 8.16 -10.07
N GLU A 127 9.14 8.97 -10.74
CA GLU A 127 8.41 10.05 -10.06
C GLU A 127 7.29 9.50 -9.16
N LEU A 128 6.49 8.55 -9.66
CA LEU A 128 5.42 7.95 -8.86
C LEU A 128 5.98 7.13 -7.69
N SER A 129 7.03 6.34 -7.89
CA SER A 129 7.62 5.53 -6.83
C SER A 129 8.15 6.42 -5.71
N LYS A 130 8.86 7.50 -6.06
CA LYS A 130 9.34 8.49 -5.10
C LYS A 130 8.21 9.16 -4.32
N GLN A 131 7.09 9.47 -4.97
CA GLN A 131 5.92 10.02 -4.28
C GLN A 131 5.31 8.99 -3.30
N VAL A 132 5.19 7.72 -3.69
CA VAL A 132 4.71 6.66 -2.79
C VAL A 132 5.67 6.48 -1.61
N GLU A 133 6.98 6.51 -1.83
CA GLU A 133 7.99 6.45 -0.77
C GLU A 133 7.88 7.62 0.21
N GLN A 134 7.65 8.83 -0.28
CA GLN A 134 7.43 9.99 0.59
C GLN A 134 6.17 9.81 1.45
N ILE A 135 5.08 9.33 0.86
CA ILE A 135 3.84 9.07 1.60
C ILE A 135 4.04 7.95 2.63
N TRP A 136 4.81 6.91 2.29
CA TRP A 136 5.21 5.88 3.24
C TRP A 136 5.96 6.49 4.43
N HIS A 137 6.96 7.33 4.17
CA HIS A 137 7.71 8.03 5.23
C HIS A 137 6.79 8.86 6.13
N ASP A 138 5.94 9.71 5.54
CA ASP A 138 5.04 10.60 6.29
C ASP A 138 4.05 9.84 7.19
N LEU A 139 3.61 8.64 6.78
CA LEU A 139 2.60 7.86 7.49
C LEU A 139 3.18 6.78 8.41
N MET A 140 4.34 6.23 8.09
CA MET A 140 4.88 5.02 8.71
C MET A 140 6.19 5.23 9.49
N GLU A 141 6.88 6.35 9.28
CA GLU A 141 8.07 6.74 10.05
C GLU A 141 7.74 7.83 11.10
#